data_AF-A0A2G5BK47-F1
#
_entry.id   AF-A0A2G5BK47-F1
#
_cell.length_a   1.000
_cell.length_b   1.000
_cell.length_c   1.000
_cell.angle_alpha   90.00
_cell.angle_beta   90.00
_cell.angle_gamma   90.00
#
_symmetry.space_group_name_H-M   'P 1'
#
loop_
_entity.id
_entity.type
_entity.pdbx_description
1 polymer ?
#
loop_
_entity_poly.entity_id
_entity_poly.type
_entity_poly.pdbx_seq_one_letter_code
_entity_poly.pdbx_strand_id
1 'polypeptide(L)'
;MNIWDSTKKGVSRAGASIRGGSSQVSADPGFNEQEIRFRNLERRAMKLLQETKGYRTSVAEMTVSQNALAENLYAFLIDVQRPQDYQAEYSQAAGAISREAQPQFNDIYTRTVMQPMAQYCGYLPEFDKAIKKRKALADDLEKARRALSKEQSKAPEDPMSVENAEQDVKYAEEAFEALNRTLISEIPKLINSRVYVTDPSFEAFVKTQLQFFSDSLGHMSRVAQRLPPQSGPGEDKVLDERVEGVMSQIRSLNICTLNV
;
A
#
# COMPACT_ATOMS: atom_id res chain seq x y z
N MET A 1 30.66 3.39 -16.60
CA MET A 1 30.61 4.19 -17.85
C MET A 1 29.14 4.51 -18.08
N ASN A 2 28.77 5.76 -17.84
CA ASN A 2 27.41 6.18 -17.51
C ASN A 2 26.57 6.43 -18.78
N ILE A 3 25.44 5.73 -18.92
CA ILE A 3 24.45 5.91 -19.99
C ILE A 3 23.49 7.05 -19.58
N TRP A 4 24.03 8.25 -19.31
CA TRP A 4 23.27 9.35 -18.69
C TRP A 4 23.51 10.75 -19.29
N ASP A 5 24.07 10.86 -20.49
CA ASP A 5 24.35 12.18 -21.10
C ASP A 5 23.46 12.60 -22.29
N SER A 6 22.41 11.85 -22.64
CA SER A 6 21.48 12.31 -23.69
C SER A 6 20.28 13.08 -23.12
N THR A 7 20.52 14.13 -22.35
CA THR A 7 19.49 15.04 -21.81
C THR A 7 19.64 16.42 -22.42
N LYS A 8 19.21 16.60 -23.68
CA LYS A 8 18.98 17.93 -24.29
C LYS A 8 18.13 17.80 -25.56
N LYS A 9 16.81 17.68 -25.37
CA LYS A 9 15.75 18.03 -26.35
C LYS A 9 14.40 18.09 -25.61
N GLY A 10 14.34 18.99 -24.65
CA GLY A 10 13.18 19.24 -23.80
C GLY A 10 12.49 20.56 -24.11
N VAL A 11 12.18 20.87 -25.38
CA VAL A 11 11.29 21.99 -25.77
C VAL A 11 10.66 21.68 -27.12
N SER A 12 9.41 21.19 -27.13
CA SER A 12 8.41 21.22 -28.25
C SER A 12 7.27 20.19 -28.13
N ARG A 13 7.13 19.47 -27.01
CA ARG A 13 6.09 18.43 -26.83
C ARG A 13 4.75 18.92 -26.26
N ALA A 14 4.43 20.21 -26.33
CA ALA A 14 3.21 20.78 -25.70
C ALA A 14 2.05 21.09 -26.67
N GLY A 15 2.16 20.80 -27.98
CA GLY A 15 1.21 21.32 -28.98
C GLY A 15 0.32 20.32 -29.73
N ALA A 16 0.40 19.01 -29.49
CA ALA A 16 -0.24 18.03 -30.38
C ALA A 16 -1.06 16.95 -29.65
N SER A 17 -1.82 17.35 -28.63
CA SER A 17 -2.93 16.53 -28.16
C SER A 17 -4.20 17.12 -28.75
N ILE A 18 -4.67 16.57 -29.88
CA ILE A 18 -6.08 16.48 -30.33
C ILE A 18 -6.09 15.92 -31.77
N ARG A 19 -6.94 14.89 -31.97
CA ARG A 19 -7.40 14.24 -33.22
C ARG A 19 -6.53 13.15 -33.87
N GLY A 20 -7.07 11.94 -33.78
CA GLY A 20 -7.49 11.20 -34.98
C GLY A 20 -6.58 10.05 -35.41
N GLY A 21 -7.05 8.84 -35.16
CA GLY A 21 -6.48 7.60 -35.68
C GLY A 21 -5.92 6.73 -34.56
N SER A 22 -6.61 5.65 -34.24
CA SER A 22 -6.04 4.52 -33.53
C SER A 22 -4.80 4.05 -34.30
N SER A 23 -3.62 4.31 -33.74
CA SER A 23 -2.33 3.89 -34.27
C SER A 23 -2.32 2.39 -34.58
N GLN A 24 -1.77 1.96 -35.72
CA GLN A 24 -1.56 0.52 -35.97
C GLN A 24 -0.53 -0.11 -35.01
N VAL A 25 0.33 0.70 -34.37
CA VAL A 25 1.22 0.29 -33.27
C VAL A 25 0.43 0.12 -31.95
N SER A 26 -0.83 0.60 -31.89
CA SER A 26 -1.72 0.44 -30.73
C SER A 26 -2.30 -0.98 -30.61
N ALA A 27 -2.25 -1.78 -31.67
CA ALA A 27 -2.66 -3.19 -31.65
C ALA A 27 -1.44 -4.09 -31.38
N ASP A 28 -0.82 -3.96 -30.22
CA ASP A 28 0.13 -4.95 -29.67
C ASP A 28 -0.58 -5.75 -28.58
N PRO A 29 -1.27 -6.85 -28.92
CA PRO A 29 -2.07 -7.60 -27.97
C PRO A 29 -1.22 -8.18 -26.82
N GLY A 30 0.02 -8.59 -27.14
CA GLY A 30 0.94 -9.19 -26.19
C GLY A 30 1.35 -8.20 -25.11
N PHE A 31 1.75 -6.99 -25.49
CA PHE A 31 2.04 -5.95 -24.51
C PHE A 31 0.78 -5.46 -23.78
N ASN A 32 -0.34 -5.29 -24.47
CA ASN A 32 -1.57 -4.77 -23.87
C ASN A 32 -2.04 -5.67 -22.71
N GLU A 33 -1.94 -6.99 -22.85
CA GLU A 33 -2.19 -7.92 -21.75
C GLU A 33 -1.23 -7.67 -20.57
N GLN A 34 0.07 -7.54 -20.84
CA GLN A 34 1.06 -7.29 -19.78
C GLN A 34 0.84 -5.95 -19.08
N GLU A 35 0.47 -4.89 -19.80
CA GLU A 35 0.14 -3.59 -19.19
C GLU A 35 -1.08 -3.72 -18.27
N ILE A 36 -2.15 -4.39 -18.70
CA ILE A 36 -3.35 -4.60 -17.86
C ILE A 36 -2.99 -5.36 -16.58
N ARG A 37 -2.16 -6.40 -16.69
CA ARG A 37 -1.70 -7.20 -15.55
C ARG A 37 -0.82 -6.39 -14.61
N PHE A 38 0.12 -5.60 -15.14
CA PHE A 38 0.95 -4.68 -14.37
C PHE A 38 0.10 -3.66 -13.61
N ARG A 39 -0.86 -3.00 -14.26
CA ARG A 39 -1.74 -2.00 -13.61
C ARG A 39 -2.58 -2.60 -12.50
N ASN A 40 -3.06 -3.83 -12.67
CA ASN A 40 -3.76 -4.55 -11.61
C ASN A 40 -2.84 -4.88 -10.44
N LEU A 41 -1.62 -5.36 -10.72
CA LEU A 41 -0.61 -5.61 -9.69
C LEU A 41 -0.29 -4.32 -8.94
N GLU A 42 0.03 -3.24 -9.64
CA GLU A 42 0.41 -1.93 -9.07
C GLU A 42 -0.65 -1.42 -8.09
N ARG A 43 -1.91 -1.39 -8.53
CA ARG A 43 -3.03 -0.94 -7.68
C ARG A 43 -3.18 -1.81 -6.43
N ARG A 44 -3.12 -3.13 -6.59
CA ARG A 44 -3.33 -4.09 -5.49
C ARG A 44 -2.18 -4.09 -4.50
N ALA A 45 -0.94 -4.06 -4.99
CA ALA A 45 0.28 -4.05 -4.17
C ALA A 45 0.39 -2.74 -3.37
N MET A 46 0.14 -1.59 -4.02
CA MET A 46 0.14 -0.29 -3.33
C MET A 46 -0.97 -0.18 -2.29
N LYS A 47 -2.17 -0.70 -2.59
CA LYS A 47 -3.24 -0.82 -1.59
C LYS A 47 -2.80 -1.69 -0.43
N LEU A 48 -2.26 -2.88 -0.69
CA LEU A 48 -1.78 -3.79 0.36
C LEU A 48 -0.72 -3.14 1.25
N LEU A 49 0.24 -2.41 0.68
CA LEU A 49 1.24 -1.67 1.45
C LEU A 49 0.60 -0.62 2.37
N GLN A 50 -0.44 0.08 1.89
CA GLN A 50 -1.19 1.04 2.69
C GLN A 50 -1.94 0.36 3.85
N GLU A 51 -2.66 -0.74 3.58
CA GLU A 51 -3.37 -1.52 4.60
C GLU A 51 -2.40 -2.08 5.64
N THR A 52 -1.21 -2.54 5.21
CA THR A 52 -0.17 -3.08 6.10
C THR A 52 0.31 -2.01 7.09
N LYS A 53 0.51 -0.76 6.62
CA LYS A 53 0.84 0.38 7.48
C LYS A 53 -0.31 0.73 8.42
N GLY A 54 -1.53 0.76 7.90
CA GLY A 54 -2.74 1.05 8.65
C GLY A 54 -2.94 0.09 9.81
N TYR A 55 -2.81 -1.22 9.56
CA TYR A 55 -2.95 -2.25 10.59
C TYR A 55 -1.99 -2.04 11.77
N ARG A 56 -0.72 -1.75 11.49
CA ARG A 56 0.27 -1.48 12.55
C ARG A 56 -0.13 -0.27 13.39
N THR A 57 -0.59 0.80 12.74
CA THR A 57 -1.11 1.99 13.43
C THR A 57 -2.30 1.63 14.31
N SER A 58 -3.25 0.84 13.80
CA SER A 58 -4.41 0.41 14.59
C SER A 58 -4.03 -0.42 15.82
N VAL A 59 -3.02 -1.30 15.73
CA VAL A 59 -2.53 -2.06 16.90
C VAL A 59 -1.89 -1.13 17.93
N ALA A 60 -1.11 -0.14 17.48
CA ALA A 60 -0.52 0.85 18.38
C ALA A 60 -1.60 1.70 19.08
N GLU A 61 -2.57 2.23 18.32
CA GLU A 61 -3.68 3.02 18.86
C GLU A 61 -4.52 2.21 19.84
N MET A 62 -4.87 0.96 19.49
CA MET A 62 -5.58 0.04 20.38
C MET A 62 -4.86 -0.14 21.71
N THR A 63 -3.54 -0.34 21.67
CA THR A 63 -2.74 -0.55 22.89
C THR A 63 -2.66 0.72 23.73
N VAL A 64 -2.52 1.89 23.11
CA VAL A 64 -2.54 3.18 23.80
C VAL A 64 -3.90 3.42 24.48
N SER A 65 -4.99 3.21 23.75
CA SER A 65 -6.35 3.34 24.30
C SER A 65 -6.59 2.35 25.45
N GLN A 66 -6.15 1.10 25.31
CA GLN A 66 -6.25 0.10 26.36
C GLN A 66 -5.48 0.52 27.63
N ASN A 67 -4.26 1.03 27.49
CA ASN A 67 -3.48 1.52 28.63
C ASN A 67 -4.16 2.71 29.32
N ALA A 68 -4.62 3.70 28.54
CA ALA A 68 -5.32 4.87 29.07
C ALA A 68 -6.61 4.49 29.82
N LEU A 69 -7.39 3.53 29.28
CA LEU A 69 -8.57 2.99 29.96
C LEU A 69 -8.21 2.36 31.30
N ALA A 70 -7.13 1.58 31.35
CA ALA A 70 -6.70 0.93 32.57
C ALA A 70 -6.20 1.92 33.64
N GLU A 71 -5.46 2.96 33.24
CA GLU A 71 -5.03 4.05 34.12
C GLU A 71 -6.22 4.86 34.66
N ASN A 72 -7.19 5.20 33.81
CA ASN A 72 -8.39 5.94 34.22
C ASN A 72 -9.27 5.12 35.18
N LEU A 73 -9.46 3.82 34.91
CA LEU A 73 -10.21 2.93 35.80
C LEU A 73 -9.54 2.83 37.17
N TYR A 74 -8.21 2.70 37.20
CA TYR A 74 -7.45 2.67 38.44
C TYR A 74 -7.60 3.98 39.24
N ALA A 75 -7.44 5.14 38.60
CA ALA A 75 -7.58 6.44 39.25
C ALA A 75 -8.99 6.66 39.82
N PHE A 76 -10.04 6.38 39.04
CA PHE A 76 -11.43 6.54 39.48
C PHE A 76 -11.76 5.71 40.72
N LEU A 77 -11.28 4.46 40.78
CA LEU A 77 -11.65 3.54 41.86
C LEU A 77 -10.89 3.83 43.18
N ILE A 78 -9.72 4.48 43.09
CA ILE A 78 -9.04 5.08 44.24
C ILE A 78 -9.88 6.22 44.82
N ASP A 79 -10.36 7.14 43.98
CA ASP A 79 -11.12 8.32 44.42
C ASP A 79 -12.43 7.93 45.12
N VAL A 80 -13.04 6.81 44.73
CA VAL A 80 -14.29 6.30 45.34
C VAL A 80 -14.02 5.46 46.61
N GLN A 81 -12.77 5.38 47.09
CA GLN A 81 -12.35 4.56 48.25
C GLN A 81 -12.78 3.08 48.13
N ARG A 82 -12.81 2.54 46.91
CA ARG A 82 -13.02 1.10 46.63
C ARG A 82 -11.82 0.49 45.89
N PRO A 83 -10.58 0.66 46.37
CA PRO A 83 -9.44 0.00 45.77
C PRO A 83 -9.61 -1.51 45.92
N GLN A 84 -9.63 -2.22 44.79
CA GLN A 84 -9.59 -3.68 44.78
C GLN A 84 -8.26 -4.12 44.17
N ASP A 85 -7.66 -5.18 44.73
CA ASP A 85 -6.32 -5.64 44.37
C ASP A 85 -6.16 -5.91 42.86
N TYR A 86 -7.22 -6.35 42.18
CA TYR A 86 -7.18 -6.64 40.74
C TYR A 86 -7.11 -5.40 39.84
N GLN A 87 -7.45 -4.20 40.33
CA GLN A 87 -7.45 -2.98 39.50
C GLN A 87 -6.03 -2.49 39.25
N ALA A 88 -5.18 -2.53 40.28
CA ALA A 88 -3.76 -2.24 40.17
C ALA A 88 -3.08 -3.25 39.24
N GLU A 89 -3.41 -4.54 39.39
CA GLU A 89 -2.91 -5.60 38.50
C GLU A 89 -3.36 -5.40 37.05
N TYR A 90 -4.61 -4.97 36.81
CA TYR A 90 -5.10 -4.65 35.45
C TYR A 90 -4.35 -3.49 34.82
N SER A 91 -4.16 -2.39 35.55
CA SER A 91 -3.35 -1.24 35.10
C SER A 91 -1.91 -1.65 34.80
N GLN A 92 -1.30 -2.46 35.67
CA GLN A 92 0.04 -3.01 35.45
C GLN A 92 0.11 -3.90 34.20
N ALA A 93 -0.86 -4.79 34.01
CA ALA A 93 -0.93 -5.68 32.86
C ALA A 93 -1.11 -4.90 31.54
N ALA A 94 -2.01 -3.93 31.50
CA ALA A 94 -2.18 -3.05 30.33
C ALA A 94 -0.91 -2.24 30.03
N GLY A 95 -0.24 -1.74 31.06
CA GLY A 95 1.04 -1.06 30.94
C GLY A 95 2.17 -1.96 30.43
N ALA A 96 2.19 -3.23 30.82
CA ALA A 96 3.16 -4.21 30.33
C ALA A 96 2.93 -4.51 28.84
N ILE A 97 1.68 -4.69 28.40
CA ILE A 97 1.35 -4.85 26.97
C ILE A 97 1.83 -3.63 26.16
N SER A 98 1.63 -2.43 26.69
CA SER A 98 2.06 -1.19 26.04
C SER A 98 3.57 -1.01 25.97
N ARG A 99 4.32 -1.39 27.01
CA ARG A 99 5.77 -1.20 27.08
C ARG A 99 6.60 -2.35 26.52
N GLU A 100 6.05 -3.56 26.46
CA GLU A 100 6.78 -4.79 26.10
C GLU A 100 6.21 -5.41 24.83
N ALA A 101 4.96 -5.87 24.86
CA ALA A 101 4.36 -6.62 23.76
C ALA A 101 4.18 -5.77 22.48
N GLN A 102 3.71 -4.52 22.61
CA GLN A 102 3.48 -3.65 21.46
C GLN A 102 4.77 -3.23 20.74
N PRO A 103 5.85 -2.80 21.42
CA PRO A 103 7.11 -2.49 20.75
C PRO A 103 7.71 -3.70 20.05
N GLN A 104 7.66 -4.89 20.67
CA GLN A 104 8.12 -6.13 20.07
C GLN A 104 7.32 -6.51 18.82
N PHE A 105 5.98 -6.43 18.90
CA PHE A 105 5.10 -6.60 17.75
C PHE A 105 5.47 -5.62 16.63
N ASN A 106 5.66 -4.35 16.95
CA ASN A 106 5.96 -3.30 16.00
C ASN A 106 7.29 -3.54 15.26
N ASP A 107 8.34 -3.94 15.97
CA ASP A 107 9.63 -4.27 15.37
C ASP A 107 9.54 -5.47 14.41
N ILE A 108 8.99 -6.60 14.90
CA ILE A 108 8.86 -7.83 14.11
C ILE A 108 8.00 -7.58 12.88
N TYR A 109 6.83 -6.95 13.04
CA TYR A 109 5.90 -6.66 11.95
C TYR A 109 6.53 -5.71 10.92
N THR A 110 7.25 -4.68 11.37
CA THR A 110 7.93 -3.75 10.47
C THR A 110 8.97 -4.48 9.62
N ARG A 111 9.79 -5.32 10.23
CA ARG A 111 10.87 -6.06 9.54
C ARG A 111 10.37 -7.15 8.61
N THR A 112 9.34 -7.88 9.00
CA THR A 112 8.92 -9.12 8.31
C THR A 112 7.73 -8.95 7.37
N VAL A 113 6.92 -7.91 7.55
CA VAL A 113 5.74 -7.63 6.73
C VAL A 113 5.90 -6.33 5.95
N MET A 114 6.18 -5.21 6.64
CA MET A 114 6.20 -3.90 5.99
C MET A 114 7.38 -3.68 5.07
N GLN A 115 8.60 -3.98 5.54
CA GLN A 115 9.83 -3.74 4.75
C GLN A 115 9.84 -4.55 3.45
N PRO A 116 9.53 -5.87 3.42
CA PRO A 116 9.44 -6.63 2.17
C PRO A 116 8.39 -6.09 1.21
N MET A 117 7.19 -5.75 1.72
CA MET A 117 6.14 -5.13 0.90
C MET A 117 6.56 -3.78 0.32
N ALA A 118 7.23 -2.95 1.12
CA ALA A 118 7.71 -1.64 0.69
C ALA A 118 8.81 -1.77 -0.37
N GLN A 119 9.74 -2.71 -0.18
CA GLN A 119 10.80 -3.01 -1.15
C GLN A 119 10.21 -3.49 -2.48
N TYR A 120 9.27 -4.46 -2.43
CA TYR A 120 8.58 -4.95 -3.62
C TYR A 120 7.85 -3.83 -4.37
N CYS A 121 7.09 -3.00 -3.65
CA CYS A 121 6.40 -1.85 -4.24
C CYS A 121 7.37 -0.80 -4.79
N GLY A 122 8.60 -0.73 -4.27
CA GLY A 122 9.65 0.17 -4.72
C GLY A 122 10.10 -0.06 -6.17
N TYR A 123 9.90 -1.27 -6.72
CA TYR A 123 10.22 -1.57 -8.13
C TYR A 123 9.12 -1.07 -9.09
N LEU A 124 7.87 -0.92 -8.64
CA LEU A 124 6.73 -0.60 -9.51
C LEU A 124 6.90 0.73 -10.28
N PRO A 125 7.41 1.83 -9.69
CA PRO A 125 7.60 3.09 -10.40
C PRO A 125 8.56 3.01 -11.58
N GLU A 126 9.56 2.11 -11.55
CA GLU A 126 10.49 1.93 -12.65
C GLU A 126 9.81 1.27 -13.86
N PHE A 127 8.96 0.27 -13.61
CA PHE A 127 8.13 -0.34 -14.65
C PHE A 127 7.11 0.65 -15.22
N ASP A 128 6.46 1.47 -14.38
CA ASP A 128 5.54 2.52 -14.86
C ASP A 128 6.25 3.53 -15.77
N LYS A 129 7.46 3.98 -15.39
CA LYS A 129 8.30 4.84 -16.23
C LYS A 129 8.64 4.17 -17.55
N ALA A 130 9.03 2.90 -17.54
CA ALA A 130 9.36 2.15 -18.74
C ALA A 130 8.15 1.97 -19.67
N ILE A 131 6.96 1.70 -19.12
CA ILE A 131 5.70 1.63 -19.87
C ILE A 131 5.37 2.98 -20.52
N LYS A 132 5.50 4.08 -19.78
CA LYS A 132 5.30 5.45 -20.32
C LYS A 132 6.32 5.76 -21.42
N LYS A 133 7.58 5.36 -21.24
CA LYS A 133 8.64 5.52 -22.25
C LYS A 133 8.33 4.72 -23.52
N ARG A 134 7.84 3.48 -23.41
CA ARG A 134 7.40 2.67 -24.56
C ARG A 134 6.31 3.38 -25.34
N LYS A 135 5.29 3.94 -24.66
CA LYS A 135 4.22 4.70 -25.33
C LYS A 135 4.77 5.89 -26.11
N ALA A 136 5.70 6.65 -25.51
CA ALA A 136 6.36 7.76 -26.21
C ALA A 136 7.17 7.29 -27.44
N LEU A 137 7.85 6.15 -27.36
CA LEU A 137 8.57 5.56 -28.51
C LEU A 137 7.61 5.08 -29.61
N ALA A 138 6.45 4.54 -29.24
CA ALA A 138 5.40 4.18 -30.21
C ALA A 138 4.90 5.41 -30.98
N ASP A 139 4.66 6.52 -30.27
CA ASP A 139 4.26 7.78 -30.89
C ASP A 139 5.34 8.36 -31.81
N ASP A 140 6.62 8.24 -31.42
CA ASP A 140 7.75 8.71 -32.22
C ASP A 140 7.94 7.85 -33.48
N LEU A 141 7.77 6.53 -33.37
CA LEU A 141 7.76 5.62 -34.52
C LEU A 141 6.63 5.96 -35.50
N GLU A 142 5.43 6.23 -35.00
CA GLU A 142 4.32 6.62 -35.87
C GLU A 142 4.59 7.94 -36.59
N LYS A 143 5.19 8.92 -35.90
CA LYS A 143 5.61 10.18 -36.54
C LYS A 143 6.64 9.95 -37.63
N ALA A 144 7.64 9.10 -37.38
CA ALA A 144 8.65 8.76 -38.38
C ALA A 144 8.01 8.09 -39.62
N ARG A 145 7.09 7.14 -39.42
CA ARG A 145 6.35 6.49 -40.52
C ARG A 145 5.50 7.47 -41.33
N ARG A 146 4.83 8.42 -40.67
CA ARG A 146 4.09 9.51 -41.34
C ARG A 146 5.01 10.42 -42.14
N ALA A 147 6.20 10.74 -41.62
CA ALA A 147 7.20 11.53 -42.32
C ALA A 147 7.73 10.81 -43.58
N LEU A 148 8.07 9.52 -43.46
CA LEU A 148 8.47 8.69 -44.60
C LEU A 148 7.39 8.62 -45.68
N SER A 149 6.14 8.34 -45.31
CA SER A 149 5.01 8.30 -46.25
C SER A 149 4.82 9.63 -47.00
N LYS A 150 4.99 10.76 -46.29
CA LYS A 150 4.95 12.09 -46.91
C LYS A 150 6.09 12.28 -47.90
N GLU A 151 7.29 11.83 -47.59
CA GLU A 151 8.45 11.97 -48.49
C GLU A 151 8.32 11.10 -49.74
N GLN A 152 7.87 9.85 -49.58
CA GLN A 152 7.61 8.94 -50.69
C GLN A 152 6.52 9.46 -51.64
N SER A 153 5.55 10.24 -51.14
CA SER A 153 4.48 10.82 -51.95
C SER A 153 4.94 11.95 -52.89
N LYS A 154 6.14 12.50 -52.70
CA LYS A 154 6.64 13.66 -53.47
C LYS A 154 7.21 13.32 -54.86
N ALA A 155 7.13 12.07 -55.34
CA ALA A 155 7.78 11.62 -56.58
C ALA A 155 9.33 11.76 -56.53
N PRO A 156 10.12 11.18 -57.47
CA PRO A 156 11.55 10.87 -57.24
C PRO A 156 12.49 12.08 -57.39
N GLU A 157 12.09 13.27 -56.94
CA GLU A 157 12.94 14.48 -57.00
C GLU A 157 14.11 14.43 -56.01
N ASP A 158 13.99 13.70 -54.88
CA ASP A 158 15.04 13.62 -53.86
C ASP A 158 15.19 12.21 -53.23
N PRO A 159 16.00 11.34 -53.85
CA PRO A 159 16.30 10.00 -53.32
C PRO A 159 16.99 10.00 -51.95
N MET A 160 17.82 11.03 -51.66
CA MET A 160 18.53 11.11 -50.37
C MET A 160 17.58 11.45 -49.22
N SER A 161 16.57 12.28 -49.46
CA SER A 161 15.55 12.60 -48.46
C SER A 161 14.73 11.38 -48.05
N VAL A 162 14.36 10.54 -49.02
CA VAL A 162 13.67 9.26 -48.75
C VAL A 162 14.56 8.31 -47.94
N GLU A 163 15.83 8.16 -48.31
CA GLU A 163 16.78 7.28 -47.60
C GLU A 163 16.97 7.73 -46.14
N ASN A 164 17.09 9.03 -45.88
CA ASN A 164 17.19 9.55 -44.51
C ASN A 164 15.92 9.26 -43.69
N ALA A 165 14.74 9.43 -44.28
CA ALA A 165 13.47 9.12 -43.61
C ALA A 165 13.32 7.61 -43.32
N GLU A 166 13.84 6.74 -44.19
CA GLU A 166 13.89 5.29 -43.95
C GLU A 166 14.83 4.94 -42.78
N GLN A 167 15.99 5.60 -42.69
CA GLN A 167 16.92 5.43 -41.56
C GLN A 167 16.27 5.88 -40.23
N ASP A 168 15.55 7.00 -40.22
CA ASP A 168 14.84 7.50 -39.04
C ASP A 168 13.75 6.54 -38.57
N VAL A 169 12.98 5.96 -39.50
CA VAL A 169 11.99 4.92 -39.17
C VAL A 169 12.68 3.70 -38.57
N LYS A 170 13.75 3.21 -39.19
CA LYS A 170 14.49 2.04 -38.70
C LYS A 170 15.03 2.26 -37.28
N TYR A 171 15.60 3.42 -37.00
CA TYR A 171 16.07 3.77 -35.67
C TYR A 171 14.94 3.79 -34.63
N ALA A 172 13.79 4.40 -34.98
CA ALA A 172 12.62 4.44 -34.10
C ALA A 172 12.03 3.04 -33.85
N GLU A 173 12.01 2.17 -34.88
CA GLU A 173 11.56 0.78 -34.78
C GLU A 173 12.46 -0.03 -33.84
N GLU A 174 13.79 0.04 -34.02
CA GLU A 174 14.75 -0.66 -33.17
C GLU A 174 14.63 -0.24 -31.70
N ALA A 175 14.51 1.06 -31.43
CA ALA A 175 14.35 1.59 -30.08
C ALA A 175 13.03 1.15 -29.43
N PHE A 176 11.92 1.19 -30.17
CA PHE A 176 10.61 0.73 -29.71
C PHE A 176 10.62 -0.77 -29.42
N GLU A 177 11.07 -1.59 -30.37
CA GLU A 177 11.09 -3.05 -30.28
C GLU A 177 11.96 -3.54 -29.11
N ALA A 178 13.12 -2.92 -28.90
CA ALA A 178 14.01 -3.28 -27.80
C ALA A 178 13.30 -3.11 -26.43
N LEU A 179 12.62 -1.98 -26.21
CA LEU A 179 11.90 -1.74 -24.97
C LEU A 179 10.63 -2.59 -24.87
N ASN A 180 9.92 -2.78 -25.99
CA ASN A 180 8.70 -3.59 -26.05
C ASN A 180 8.98 -5.03 -25.61
N ARG A 181 9.98 -5.68 -26.20
CA ARG A 181 10.40 -7.05 -25.86
C ARG A 181 10.84 -7.17 -24.40
N THR A 182 11.60 -6.18 -23.93
CA THR A 182 12.03 -6.12 -22.53
C THR A 182 10.80 -6.14 -21.60
N LEU A 183 9.83 -5.24 -21.82
CA LEU A 183 8.63 -5.16 -20.98
C LEU A 183 7.75 -6.41 -21.05
N ILE A 184 7.58 -7.00 -22.23
CA ILE A 184 6.85 -8.26 -22.41
C ILE A 184 7.50 -9.38 -21.59
N SER A 185 8.83 -9.39 -21.47
CA SER A 185 9.56 -10.42 -20.71
C SER A 185 9.66 -10.16 -19.20
N GLU A 186 9.79 -8.90 -18.79
CA GLU A 186 10.08 -8.53 -17.39
C GLU A 186 8.80 -8.36 -16.54
N ILE A 187 7.70 -7.88 -17.11
CA ILE A 187 6.43 -7.74 -16.38
C ILE A 187 5.95 -9.08 -15.79
N PRO A 188 5.95 -10.21 -16.53
CA PRO A 188 5.61 -11.51 -15.96
C PRO A 188 6.51 -11.92 -14.79
N LYS A 189 7.81 -11.63 -14.88
CA LYS A 189 8.79 -11.96 -13.82
C LYS A 189 8.50 -11.18 -12.54
N LEU A 190 8.25 -9.87 -12.68
CA LEU A 190 7.81 -9.02 -11.57
C LEU A 190 6.51 -9.55 -10.94
N ILE A 191 5.52 -9.89 -11.77
CA ILE A 191 4.26 -10.43 -11.27
C ILE A 191 4.49 -11.74 -10.52
N ASN A 192 5.30 -12.65 -11.05
CA ASN A 192 5.56 -13.94 -10.42
C ASN A 192 6.36 -13.79 -9.12
N SER A 193 7.25 -12.79 -9.03
CA SER A 193 8.04 -12.58 -7.83
C SER A 193 7.20 -12.17 -6.62
N ARG A 194 5.96 -11.68 -6.83
CA ARG A 194 5.01 -11.37 -5.75
C ARG A 194 4.87 -12.53 -4.74
N VAL A 195 4.87 -13.77 -5.20
CA VAL A 195 4.66 -14.97 -4.36
C VAL A 195 5.75 -15.07 -3.29
N TYR A 196 7.00 -14.80 -3.66
CA TYR A 196 8.14 -14.83 -2.75
C TYR A 196 8.14 -13.70 -1.71
N VAL A 197 7.26 -12.72 -1.87
CA VAL A 197 7.12 -11.61 -0.92
C VAL A 197 5.82 -11.77 -0.13
N THR A 198 4.69 -12.03 -0.79
CA THR A 198 3.37 -12.09 -0.16
C THR A 198 3.23 -13.27 0.78
N ASP A 199 3.70 -14.45 0.38
CA ASP A 199 3.49 -15.67 1.15
C ASP A 199 4.27 -15.62 2.48
N PRO A 200 5.59 -15.35 2.50
CA PRO A 200 6.32 -15.24 3.76
C PRO A 200 5.88 -14.03 4.59
N SER A 201 5.51 -12.89 3.99
CA SER A 201 5.00 -11.75 4.75
C SER A 201 3.64 -12.04 5.38
N PHE A 202 2.75 -12.78 4.71
CA PHE A 202 1.46 -13.16 5.29
C PHE A 202 1.62 -14.21 6.38
N GLU A 203 2.52 -15.18 6.21
CA GLU A 203 2.87 -16.12 7.26
C GLU A 203 3.45 -15.40 8.50
N ALA A 204 4.41 -14.49 8.28
CA ALA A 204 4.99 -13.69 9.34
C ALA A 204 3.94 -12.80 10.03
N PHE A 205 3.00 -12.23 9.27
CA PHE A 205 1.89 -11.47 9.81
C PHE A 205 1.06 -12.30 10.80
N VAL A 206 0.59 -13.48 10.41
CA VAL A 206 -0.22 -14.35 11.28
C VAL A 206 0.57 -14.78 12.53
N LYS A 207 1.84 -15.15 12.37
CA LYS A 207 2.71 -15.51 13.51
C LYS A 207 2.92 -14.35 14.47
N THR A 208 3.10 -13.15 13.94
CA THR A 208 3.30 -11.93 14.76
C THR A 208 2.03 -11.56 15.51
N GLN A 209 0.85 -11.72 14.90
CA GLN A 209 -0.44 -11.57 15.60
C GLN A 209 -0.59 -12.60 16.72
N LEU A 210 -0.35 -13.87 16.43
CA LEU A 210 -0.45 -14.95 17.41
C LEU A 210 0.46 -14.67 18.62
N GLN A 211 1.70 -14.26 18.37
CA GLN A 211 2.64 -13.91 19.43
C GLN A 211 2.11 -12.76 20.29
N PHE A 212 1.71 -11.63 19.66
CA PHE A 212 1.21 -10.45 20.37
C PHE A 212 -0.01 -10.76 21.24
N PHE A 213 -0.99 -11.50 20.71
CA PHE A 213 -2.18 -11.86 21.47
C PHE A 213 -1.90 -12.89 22.57
N SER A 214 -0.96 -13.81 22.35
CA SER A 214 -0.54 -14.78 23.38
C SER A 214 0.16 -14.09 24.54
N ASP A 215 1.07 -13.16 24.25
CA ASP A 215 1.77 -12.36 25.28
C ASP A 215 0.77 -11.48 26.04
N SER A 216 -0.12 -10.81 25.32
CA SER A 216 -1.19 -9.99 25.92
C SER A 216 -2.11 -10.80 26.83
N LEU A 217 -2.51 -12.00 26.39
CA LEU A 217 -3.31 -12.91 27.20
C LEU A 217 -2.53 -13.39 28.44
N GLY A 218 -1.22 -13.64 28.31
CA GLY A 218 -0.36 -13.99 29.43
C GLY A 218 -0.33 -12.92 30.51
N HIS A 219 -0.24 -11.64 30.14
CA HIS A 219 -0.34 -10.51 31.08
C HIS A 219 -1.73 -10.45 31.73
N MET A 220 -2.81 -10.61 30.95
CA MET A 220 -4.19 -10.50 31.44
C MET A 220 -4.66 -11.69 32.28
N SER A 221 -4.09 -12.88 32.07
CA SER A 221 -4.47 -14.10 32.81
C SER A 221 -4.19 -13.97 34.32
N ARG A 222 -3.21 -13.14 34.71
CA ARG A 222 -2.92 -12.86 36.12
C ARG A 222 -4.06 -12.07 36.78
N VAL A 223 -4.61 -11.09 36.06
CA VAL A 223 -5.78 -10.30 36.49
C VAL A 223 -7.00 -11.20 36.63
N ALA A 224 -7.22 -12.11 35.69
CA ALA A 224 -8.34 -13.05 35.70
C ALA A 224 -8.38 -13.94 36.97
N GLN A 225 -7.23 -14.31 37.52
CA GLN A 225 -7.15 -15.11 38.74
C GLN A 225 -7.53 -14.35 40.01
N ARG A 226 -7.52 -13.01 39.97
CA ARG A 226 -7.84 -12.14 41.11
C ARG A 226 -9.24 -11.55 41.04
N LEU A 227 -9.88 -11.62 39.88
CA LEU A 227 -11.25 -11.17 39.72
C LEU A 227 -12.17 -12.05 40.59
N PRO A 228 -13.08 -11.44 41.37
CA PRO A 228 -14.09 -12.21 42.08
C PRO A 228 -14.91 -13.02 41.06
N PRO A 229 -15.43 -14.21 41.44
CA PRO A 229 -16.26 -14.99 40.55
C PRO A 229 -17.41 -14.11 40.03
N GLN A 230 -17.57 -14.08 38.70
CA GLN A 230 -18.66 -13.36 38.03
C GLN A 230 -19.96 -13.68 38.75
N SER A 231 -20.66 -12.64 39.17
CA SER A 231 -22.01 -12.78 39.70
C SER A 231 -22.88 -13.51 38.67
N GLY A 232 -23.80 -14.36 39.14
CA GLY A 232 -24.59 -15.21 38.23
C GLY A 232 -25.38 -14.43 37.17
N PRO A 233 -25.97 -15.11 36.17
CA PRO A 233 -26.60 -14.50 34.99
C PRO A 233 -27.74 -13.49 35.25
N GLY A 234 -28.20 -13.35 36.51
CA GLY A 234 -29.15 -12.33 36.93
C GLY A 234 -28.52 -10.96 37.24
N GLU A 235 -27.26 -10.90 37.66
CA GLU A 235 -26.56 -9.64 37.95
C GLU A 235 -25.97 -9.00 36.69
N ASP A 236 -25.57 -9.80 35.69
CA ASP A 236 -25.12 -9.30 34.38
C ASP A 236 -26.20 -8.47 33.66
N LYS A 237 -27.46 -8.92 33.68
CA LYS A 237 -28.58 -8.14 33.12
C LYS A 237 -28.77 -6.79 33.82
N VAL A 238 -28.63 -6.77 35.14
CA VAL A 238 -28.79 -5.55 35.95
C VAL A 238 -27.62 -4.60 35.69
N LEU A 239 -26.41 -5.13 35.49
CA LEU A 239 -25.24 -4.36 35.08
C LEU A 239 -25.40 -3.79 33.67
N ASP A 240 -25.87 -4.60 32.71
CA ASP A 240 -26.12 -4.16 31.32
C ASP A 240 -27.16 -3.04 31.26
N GLU A 241 -28.30 -3.18 31.93
CA GLU A 241 -29.33 -2.14 32.00
C GLU A 241 -28.79 -0.84 32.61
N ARG A 242 -27.91 -0.96 33.62
CA ARG A 242 -27.29 0.18 34.28
C ARG A 242 -26.20 0.83 33.43
N VAL A 243 -25.41 0.04 32.70
CA VAL A 243 -24.43 0.53 31.72
C VAL A 243 -25.14 1.25 30.57
N GLU A 244 -26.23 0.70 30.06
CA GLU A 244 -27.03 1.34 29.01
C GLU A 244 -27.63 2.67 29.47
N GLY A 245 -28.13 2.72 30.72
CA GLY A 245 -28.57 3.97 31.36
C GLY A 245 -27.46 5.02 31.49
N VAL A 246 -26.27 4.63 31.95
CA VAL A 246 -25.11 5.52 32.05
C VAL A 246 -24.63 5.98 30.67
N MET A 247 -24.59 5.10 29.68
CA MET A 247 -24.23 5.45 28.30
C MET A 247 -25.26 6.40 27.67
N SER A 248 -26.54 6.25 27.97
CA SER A 248 -27.57 7.22 27.60
C SER A 248 -27.34 8.58 28.28
N GLN A 249 -26.94 8.60 29.55
CA GLN A 249 -26.59 9.84 30.25
C GLN A 249 -25.35 10.51 29.66
N ILE A 250 -24.29 9.75 29.36
CA ILE A 250 -23.08 10.27 28.69
C ILE A 250 -23.42 10.85 27.31
N ARG A 251 -24.27 10.16 26.52
CA ARG A 251 -24.77 10.71 25.25
C ARG A 251 -25.59 11.98 25.46
N SER A 252 -26.38 12.07 26.53
CA SER A 252 -27.14 13.28 26.87
C SER A 252 -26.26 14.43 27.37
N LEU A 253 -25.07 14.13 27.90
CA LEU A 253 -24.07 15.11 28.35
C LEU A 253 -23.24 15.68 27.20
N ASN A 254 -23.35 15.14 25.97
CA ASN A 254 -22.88 15.80 24.74
C ASN A 254 -23.77 17.01 24.36
N ILE A 255 -24.09 17.87 25.33
CA ILE A 255 -24.55 19.23 25.12
C ILE A 255 -23.29 20.04 24.78
N CYS A 256 -22.86 19.91 23.53
CA CYS A 256 -22.15 20.91 22.74
C CYS A 256 -21.92 20.31 21.35
N THR A 257 -23.01 20.18 20.59
CA THR A 257 -22.97 20.59 19.19
C THR A 257 -22.32 21.97 19.16
N LEU A 258 -21.05 22.06 18.76
CA LEU A 258 -20.50 23.29 18.22
C LEU A 258 -21.27 23.57 16.92
N ASN A 259 -22.40 24.26 17.05
CA ASN A 259 -22.97 25.05 15.98
C ASN A 259 -22.28 26.43 16.03
N VAL A 260 -21.07 26.51 15.46
CA VAL A 260 -20.55 27.66 14.70
C VAL A 260 -19.55 27.12 13.68
#